data_AF-W5SKV5-F1
#
_entry.id   AF-W5SKV5-F1
#
_cell.length_a   1.000
_cell.length_b   1.000
_cell.length_c   1.000
_cell.angle_alpha   90.00
_cell.angle_beta   90.00
_cell.angle_gamma   90.00
#
_symmetry.space_group_name_H-M   'P 1'
#
loop_
_entity.id
_entity.type
_entity.pdbx_description
1 polymer ?
#
loop_
_entity_poly.entity_id
_entity_poly.type
_entity_poly.pdbx_seq_one_letter_code
_entity_poly.pdbx_strand_id
1 'polypeptide(L)' 'MDIYSSSIFKSLQREYKREFGIDIASFMKPKSVVVDFKRFENKFLTKKQPKFMMMLLMHYQQHI' A
#
# COMPACT_ATOMS: atom_id res chain seq x y z
N MET A 1 8.17 6.75 -20.50
CA MET A 1 6.89 7.23 -21.07
C MET A 1 5.80 6.96 -20.05
N ASP A 2 5.00 7.98 -19.72
CA ASP A 2 3.82 7.80 -18.89
C ASP A 2 2.66 7.28 -19.75
N ILE A 3 2.36 5.99 -19.61
CA ILE A 3 1.35 5.28 -20.40
C ILE A 3 -0.04 5.89 -20.14
N TYR A 4 -0.28 6.46 -18.96
CA TYR A 4 -1.54 7.10 -18.57
C TYR A 4 -1.77 8.46 -19.25
N SER A 5 -0.70 9.10 -19.74
CA SER A 5 -0.78 10.34 -20.49
C SER A 5 -1.14 10.14 -21.98
N SER A 6 -1.03 8.90 -22.48
CA SER A 6 -1.27 8.53 -23.87
C SER A 6 -2.71 8.83 -24.32
N SER A 7 -2.86 9.31 -25.55
CA SER A 7 -4.16 9.53 -26.18
C SER A 7 -4.97 8.24 -26.32
N ILE A 8 -4.31 7.13 -26.63
CA ILE A 8 -4.94 5.81 -26.76
C ILE A 8 -5.55 5.39 -25.42
N PHE A 9 -4.78 5.52 -24.33
CA PHE A 9 -5.25 5.17 -22.99
C PHE A 9 -6.47 6.01 -22.58
N LYS A 10 -6.45 7.32 -22.84
CA LYS A 10 -7.58 8.22 -22.53
C LYS A 10 -8.83 7.89 -23.33
N SER A 11 -8.68 7.45 -24.59
CA SER A 11 -9.81 7.03 -25.42
C SER A 11 -10.48 5.79 -24.84
N LEU A 12 -9.69 4.75 -24.56
CA LEU A 12 -10.17 3.49 -23.99
C LEU A 12 -10.79 3.70 -22.60
N GLN A 13 -10.18 4.55 -21.76
CA GLN A 13 -10.72 4.89 -20.45
C GLN A 13 -12.12 5.53 -20.56
N ARG A 14 -12.35 6.43 -21.52
CA ARG A 14 -13.66 7.07 -21.73
C ARG A 14 -14.71 6.07 -22.21
N GLU A 15 -14.34 5.22 -23.15
CA GLU A 15 -15.21 4.19 -23.70
C GLU A 15 -15.67 3.23 -22.60
N TYR A 16 -14.71 2.71 -21.83
CA TYR A 16 -15.01 1.82 -20.70
C TYR A 16 -15.86 2.50 -19.62
N LYS A 17 -15.58 3.77 -19.29
CA LYS A 17 -16.39 4.53 -18.34
C LYS A 17 -17.83 4.74 -18.84
N ARG A 18 -18.02 4.93 -20.14
CA ARG A 18 -19.35 5.08 -20.74
C ARG A 18 -20.14 3.77 -20.69
N GLU A 19 -19.49 2.65 -20.96
CA GLU A 19 -20.14 1.33 -21.02
C GLU A 19 -20.45 0.77 -19.63
N PHE A 20 -19.50 0.89 -18.70
CA PHE A 20 -19.59 0.24 -17.39
C PHE A 20 -19.81 1.20 -16.22
N GLY A 21 -19.73 2.52 -16.44
CA GLY A 21 -19.81 3.51 -15.36
C GLY A 21 -18.57 3.54 -14.45
N ILE A 22 -17.52 2.80 -14.80
CA ILE A 22 -16.33 2.61 -13.97
C ILE A 22 -15.16 3.43 -14.54
N ASP A 23 -14.56 4.26 -13.69
CA ASP A 23 -13.36 5.01 -14.03
C ASP A 23 -12.10 4.18 -13.69
N ILE A 24 -11.51 3.48 -14.67
CA ILE A 24 -10.34 2.60 -14.45
C ILE A 24 -9.15 3.37 -13.87
N ALA A 25 -8.98 4.66 -14.18
CA ALA A 25 -7.89 5.45 -13.63
C ALA A 25 -7.97 5.58 -12.10
N SER A 26 -9.16 5.43 -11.50
CA SER A 26 -9.32 5.41 -10.04
C SER A 26 -8.66 4.20 -9.37
N PHE A 27 -8.49 3.09 -10.09
CA PHE A 27 -7.83 1.88 -9.60
C PHE A 27 -6.32 1.89 -9.82
N MET A 28 -5.86 2.66 -10.81
CA MET A 28 -4.45 2.75 -11.19
C MET A 28 -3.69 3.82 -10.41
N LYS A 29 -4.39 4.76 -9.76
CA LYS A 29 -3.74 5.64 -8.78
C LYS A 29 -3.03 4.77 -7.75
N PRO A 30 -1.75 5.04 -7.44
CA PRO A 30 -1.10 4.42 -6.30
C PRO A 30 -1.98 4.68 -5.09
N LYS A 31 -2.70 3.65 -4.64
CA LYS A 31 -3.40 3.76 -3.37
C LYS A 31 -2.29 3.92 -2.37
N SER A 32 -2.34 5.00 -1.58
CA SER A 32 -1.61 5.07 -0.34
C SER A 32 -2.02 3.83 0.45
N VAL A 33 -1.23 2.77 0.37
CA VAL A 33 -1.37 1.63 1.25
C VAL A 33 -0.95 2.16 2.59
N VAL A 34 -1.92 2.66 3.36
CA VAL A 34 -1.70 2.95 4.77
C VAL A 34 -1.52 1.59 5.41
N VAL A 35 -0.26 1.18 5.52
CA VAL A 35 0.10 -0.05 6.23
C VAL A 35 -0.23 0.21 7.69
N ASP A 36 -1.33 -0.40 8.15
CA ASP A 36 -1.71 -0.38 9.56
C ASP A 36 -0.85 -1.36 10.32
N PHE A 37 0.37 -0.91 10.66
CA PHE A 37 1.33 -1.68 11.45
C PHE A 37 0.74 -2.12 12.78
N LYS A 38 -0.10 -1.29 13.42
CA LYS A 38 -0.77 -1.64 14.68
C LYS A 38 -1.69 -2.85 14.52
N ARG A 39 -2.49 -2.87 13.46
CA ARG A 39 -3.37 -4.01 13.16
C ARG A 39 -2.58 -5.26 12.77
N PHE A 40 -1.48 -5.09 12.03
CA PHE A 40 -0.57 -6.18 11.72
C PHE A 40 0.04 -6.78 13.01
N GLU A 41 0.60 -5.94 13.87
CA GLU A 41 1.19 -6.35 15.15
C GLU A 41 0.17 -7.09 16.02
N ASN A 42 -1.03 -6.56 16.16
CA ASN A 42 -2.08 -7.19 16.97
C ASN A 42 -2.57 -8.53 16.40
N LYS A 43 -2.56 -8.69 15.07
CA LYS A 43 -3.03 -9.91 14.40
C LYS A 43 -1.98 -11.01 14.36
N PHE A 44 -0.72 -10.64 14.14
CA PHE A 44 0.35 -11.59 13.81
C PHE A 44 1.39 -11.74 14.92
N LEU A 45 1.53 -10.77 15.83
CA LEU A 45 2.42 -10.91 16.97
C LEU A 45 1.68 -11.52 18.16
N THR A 46 2.26 -12.59 18.69
CA THR A 46 1.91 -13.12 20.00
C THR A 46 2.27 -12.11 21.10
N LYS A 47 1.58 -12.14 22.23
CA LYS A 47 1.78 -11.19 23.35
C LYS A 47 3.23 -11.02 23.83
N LYS A 48 4.11 -12.00 23.57
CA LYS A 48 5.53 -11.99 23.98
C LYS A 48 6.46 -11.38 22.92
N GLN A 49 6.08 -11.39 21.65
CA GLN A 49 6.94 -10.95 20.55
C GLN A 49 7.23 -9.44 20.51
N PRO A 50 6.28 -8.53 20.83
CA PRO A 50 6.59 -7.10 20.88
C PRO A 50 7.65 -6.76 21.94
N LYS A 51 7.58 -7.40 23.12
CA LYS A 51 8.57 -7.23 24.19
C LYS A 51 9.94 -7.74 23.76
N PHE A 52 10.00 -8.88 23.08
CA PHE A 52 11.25 -9.45 22.59
C PHE A 52 11.89 -8.58 21.49
N MET A 53 11.09 -8.07 20.54
CA MET A 53 11.55 -7.14 19.50
C MET A 53 12.12 -5.86 20.10
N MET A 54 11.45 -5.30 21.12
CA MET A 54 11.93 -4.10 21.81
C MET A 54 13.25 -4.36 22.56
N MET A 55 13.39 -5.52 23.21
CA MET A 55 14.62 -5.90 23.89
C MET A 55 15.80 -6.05 22.91
N LEU A 56 15.57 -6.67 21.75
CA LEU A 56 16.56 -6.78 20.68
C LEU A 56 17.00 -5.43 20.14
N LEU A 57 16.05 -4.53 19.87
CA LEU A 57 16.34 -3.17 19.40
C LEU A 57 17.22 -2.40 20.40
N MET A 58 16.88 -2.46 21.69
CA MET A 58 17.70 -1.82 22.74
C MET A 58 19.11 -2.41 22.83
N HIS A 59 19.24 -3.73 22.70
CA HIS A 59 20.53 -4.39 22.71
C HIS A 59 21.41 -3.94 21.54
N TYR A 60 20.86 -3.87 20.32
CA TYR A 60 21.61 -3.42 19.15
C TYR A 60 21.99 -1.94 19.20
N GLN A 61 21.16 -1.08 19.81
CA GLN A 61 21.48 0.35 19.99
C GLN A 61 22.61 0.61 20.99
N GLN A 62 22.92 -0.33 21.87
CA GLN A 62 24.06 -0.23 22.80
C GLN A 62 25.41 -0.56 22.15
N HIS A 63 25.39 -1.06 20.90
CA HIS A 63 26.56 -1.48 20.14
C HIS A 63 26.81 -0.60 18.90
N ILE A 64 26.14 0.55 18.80
CA ILE A 64 26.37 1.63 17.83
C ILE A 64 26.92 2.83 18.61
#